data_AF-A0A023EB47-F1
#
_entry.id   AF-A0A023EB47-F1
#
_cell.length_a   1.000
_cell.length_b   1.000
_cell.length_c   1.000
_cell.angle_alpha   90.00
_cell.angle_beta   90.00
_cell.angle_gamma   90.00
#
_symmetry.space_group_name_H-M   'P 1'
#
loop_
_entity.id
_entity.type
_entity.pdbx_description
1 polymer ?
#
loop_
_entity_poly.entity_id
_entity_poly.type
_entity_poly.pdbx_seq_one_letter_code
_entity_poly.pdbx_strand_id
1 'polypeptide(L)' 'MQKQTVLLIVVLSITLLLIVGTDAESEYCPRIARLDCSGGPCKCVTDRDSRGICPEGFQFDSTRKKCVVDMVLA' A
#
# COMPACT_ATOMS: atom_id res chain seq x y z
N MET A 1 -23.65 -26.42 -30.78
CA MET A 1 -24.01 -25.73 -29.53
C MET A 1 -22.87 -25.71 -28.51
N GLN A 2 -22.28 -26.87 -28.15
CA GLN A 2 -21.25 -26.99 -27.08
C GLN A 2 -19.97 -26.13 -27.27
N LYS A 3 -19.48 -25.97 -28.50
CA LYS A 3 -18.26 -25.18 -28.79
C LYS A 3 -18.42 -23.68 -28.55
N GLN A 4 -19.59 -23.13 -28.87
CA GLN A 4 -19.88 -21.70 -28.64
C GLN A 4 -20.03 -21.40 -27.15
N THR A 5 -20.65 -22.30 -26.39
CA THR A 5 -20.78 -22.17 -24.93
C THR A 5 -19.42 -22.20 -24.23
N VAL A 6 -18.51 -23.10 -24.64
CA VAL A 6 -17.15 -23.15 -24.10
C VAL A 6 -16.38 -21.87 -24.40
N LEU A 7 -16.50 -21.34 -25.62
CA LEU A 7 -15.84 -20.10 -26.00
C LEU A 7 -16.30 -18.91 -25.14
N LEU A 8 -17.60 -18.81 -24.90
CA LEU A 8 -18.19 -17.76 -24.06
C LEU A 8 -17.70 -17.83 -22.62
N ILE A 9 -17.61 -19.02 -22.04
CA ILE A 9 -17.12 -19.21 -20.66
C ILE A 9 -15.66 -18.80 -20.55
N VAL A 10 -14.82 -19.15 -21.53
CA VAL A 10 -13.39 -18.79 -21.54
C VAL A 10 -13.22 -17.28 -21.63
N VAL A 11 -13.93 -16.63 -22.55
CA VAL A 11 -13.89 -15.16 -22.70
C VAL A 11 -14.37 -14.47 -21.41
N LEU A 12 -15.48 -14.93 -20.83
CA LEU A 12 -16.03 -14.39 -19.59
C LEU A 12 -15.04 -14.52 -18.42
N SER A 13 -14.38 -15.68 -18.31
CA SER A 13 -13.37 -15.94 -17.27
C SER A 13 -12.14 -15.04 -17.41
N ILE A 14 -11.68 -14.81 -18.65
CA ILE A 14 -10.55 -13.92 -18.93
C ILE A 14 -10.92 -12.47 -18.61
N THR A 15 -12.12 -12.01 -18.97
CA THR A 15 -12.59 -10.68 -18.58
C THR A 15 -12.74 -10.52 -17.07
N LEU A 16 -13.18 -11.56 -16.35
CA LEU A 16 -13.27 -11.51 -14.89
C LEU A 16 -11.89 -11.38 -14.24
N LEU A 17 -10.88 -12.11 -14.74
CA LEU A 17 -9.50 -12.03 -14.27
C LEU A 17 -8.87 -10.66 -14.53
N LEU A 18 -9.26 -9.96 -15.62
CA LEU A 18 -8.81 -8.60 -15.91
C LEU A 18 -9.45 -7.54 -15.00
N ILE A 19 -10.66 -7.76 -14.50
CA ILE A 19 -11.35 -6.83 -13.59
C ILE A 19 -10.81 -6.97 -12.16
N VAL A 20 -10.35 -8.16 -11.74
CA VAL A 20 -9.63 -8.37 -10.46
C VAL A 20 -8.15 -7.93 -10.58
N GLY A 21 -7.83 -7.11 -11.57
CA GLY A 21 -6.55 -6.48 -11.76
C GLY A 21 -6.38 -5.28 -10.84
N THR A 22 -5.75 -5.52 -9.68
CA THR A 22 -4.93 -4.56 -8.94
C THR A 22 -5.59 -3.26 -8.50
N ASP A 23 -6.62 -3.34 -7.66
CA ASP A 23 -6.83 -2.30 -6.64
C ASP A 23 -5.80 -2.48 -5.52
N ALA A 24 -4.51 -2.47 -5.88
CA ALA A 24 -3.51 -2.00 -4.94
C ALA A 24 -3.73 -0.49 -4.92
N GLU A 25 -4.75 -0.05 -4.17
CA GLU A 25 -4.86 1.31 -3.67
C GLU A 25 -3.43 1.67 -3.26
N SER A 26 -2.77 2.50 -4.07
CA SER A 26 -1.32 2.61 -4.01
C SER A 26 -1.04 3.48 -2.81
N GLU A 27 -1.03 2.85 -1.63
CA GLU A 27 -0.80 3.50 -0.37
C GLU A 27 0.59 4.13 -0.44
N TYR A 28 0.63 5.44 -0.69
CA TYR A 28 1.87 6.13 -0.99
C TYR A 28 2.42 6.78 0.26
N CYS A 29 3.68 6.46 0.57
CA CYS A 29 4.42 7.16 1.60
C CYS A 29 4.98 8.48 1.07
N PRO A 30 5.01 9.55 1.89
CA PRO A 30 5.74 10.77 1.54
C PRO A 30 7.17 10.45 1.13
N ARG A 31 7.78 11.22 0.22
CA ARG A 31 9.12 10.93 -0.34
C ARG A 31 10.22 10.70 0.70
N ILE A 32 10.08 11.27 1.89
CA ILE A 32 11.05 11.14 2.98
C ILE A 32 10.84 9.88 3.84
N ALA A 33 9.79 9.10 3.57
CA ALA A 33 9.39 7.94 4.35
C ALA A 33 9.38 6.65 3.52
N ARG A 34 9.48 5.52 4.20
CA ARG A 34 9.42 4.17 3.64
C ARG A 34 8.33 3.39 4.34
N LEU A 35 7.68 2.46 3.64
CA LEU A 35 6.69 1.59 4.25
C LEU A 35 7.39 0.59 5.19
N ASP A 36 6.93 0.48 6.43
CA ASP A 36 7.36 -0.51 7.39
C ASP A 36 6.15 -1.22 8.02
N CYS A 37 6.16 -2.55 7.98
CA CYS A 37 5.12 -3.42 8.51
C CYS A 37 5.64 -4.35 9.63
N SER A 38 6.87 -4.17 10.11
CA SER A 38 7.53 -5.10 11.04
C SER A 38 7.09 -4.98 12.50
N GLY A 39 5.95 -4.34 12.79
CA GLY A 39 5.49 -4.06 14.16
C GLY A 39 3.99 -3.77 14.27
N GLY A 40 3.16 -4.41 13.44
CA GLY A 40 1.71 -4.21 13.42
C GLY A 40 1.23 -3.68 12.07
N PRO A 41 0.24 -2.76 12.02
CA PRO A 41 -0.24 -2.21 10.75
C PRO A 41 0.90 -1.53 10.01
N CYS A 42 0.92 -1.66 8.68
CA CYS A 42 1.89 -0.99 7.86
C CYS A 42 1.80 0.53 8.07
N LYS A 43 2.93 1.20 8.25
CA LYS A 43 3.01 2.66 8.41
C LYS A 43 4.17 3.21 7.61
N CYS A 44 4.07 4.46 7.19
CA CYS A 44 5.17 5.17 6.57
C CYS A 44 6.11 5.69 7.65
N VAL A 45 7.35 5.20 7.66
CA VAL A 45 8.35 5.50 8.68
C VAL A 45 9.52 6.29 8.11
N THR A 46 10.07 7.18 8.93
CA THR A 46 11.28 7.93 8.67
C THR A 46 12.09 8.13 9.95
N ASP A 47 13.31 8.61 9.80
CA ASP A 47 14.19 8.90 10.92
C ASP A 47 13.98 10.31 11.48
N ARG A 48 14.40 10.50 12.73
CA ARG A 48 14.48 11.82 13.34
C ARG A 48 15.63 12.61 12.69
N ASP A 49 15.51 13.93 12.67
CA ASP A 49 16.59 14.80 12.24
C ASP A 49 17.79 14.78 13.20
N SER A 50 18.84 15.55 12.89
CA SER A 50 20.04 15.65 13.73
C SER A 50 19.79 16.25 15.12
N ARG A 51 18.62 16.87 15.34
CA ARG A 51 18.18 17.43 16.62
C ARG A 51 17.29 16.46 17.39
N GLY A 52 17.00 15.28 16.82
CA GLY A 52 16.12 14.29 17.43
C GLY A 52 14.63 14.63 17.30
N ILE A 53 14.23 15.44 16.32
CA ILE A 53 12.85 15.87 16.07
C ILE A 53 12.31 15.13 14.84
N CYS A 54 11.02 14.77 14.87
CA CYS A 54 10.36 14.20 13.69
C CYS A 54 10.06 15.27 12.64
N PRO A 55 10.16 14.94 11.34
CA PRO A 55 9.75 15.85 10.27
C PRO A 55 8.29 16.30 10.42
N GLU A 56 7.95 17.43 9.82
CA GLU A 56 6.60 17.99 9.89
C GLU A 56 5.54 16.97 9.40
N GLY A 57 4.47 16.81 10.17
CA GLY A 57 3.41 15.83 9.91
C GLY A 57 3.69 14.41 10.41
N PHE A 58 4.90 14.10 10.85
CA PHE A 58 5.24 12.79 11.43
C PHE A 58 5.18 12.80 12.96
N GLN A 59 4.73 11.69 13.55
CA GLN A 59 4.65 11.47 14.99
C GLN A 59 5.67 10.41 15.43
N PHE A 60 6.29 10.58 16.60
CA PHE A 60 7.25 9.57 17.08
C PHE A 60 6.52 8.34 17.63
N ASP A 61 6.79 7.18 17.05
CA ASP A 61 6.36 5.87 17.55
C ASP A 61 7.48 5.26 18.40
N SER A 62 7.24 5.12 19.71
CA SER A 62 8.22 4.57 20.64
C SER A 62 8.47 3.07 20.47
N THR A 63 7.49 2.33 19.93
CA THR A 63 7.59 0.88 19.69
C THR A 63 8.60 0.61 18.58
N ARG A 64 8.50 1.39 17.49
CA ARG A 64 9.40 1.30 16.34
C ARG A 64 10.65 2.14 16.49
N LYS A 65 10.65 3.09 17.44
CA LYS A 65 11.67 4.13 17.63
C LYS A 65 11.92 4.96 16.37
N LYS A 66 10.85 5.18 15.59
CA LYS A 66 10.86 5.89 14.29
C LYS A 66 9.74 6.93 14.26
N CYS A 67 9.87 7.89 13.36
CA CYS A 67 8.82 8.85 13.06
C CYS A 67 7.86 8.22 12.06
N VAL A 68 6.56 8.23 12.36
CA VAL A 68 5.53 7.56 11.57
C VAL A 68 4.48 8.55 11.09
N VAL A 69 3.91 8.27 9.93
CA VAL A 69 2.72 8.94 9.41
C VAL A 69 1.81 7.88 8.78
N ASP A 70 0.51 8.11 8.84
CA ASP A 70 -0.44 7.25 8.15
C ASP A 70 -0.31 7.46 6.64
N MET A 71 -0.63 6.41 5.88
CA MET A 71 -0.47 6.43 4.44
C MET A 71 -1.44 7.45 3.84
N VAL A 72 -0.98 8.23 2.86
CA VAL A 72 -1.82 9.26 2.26
C VAL A 72 -2.59 8.61 1.12
N LEU A 73 -3.92 8.62 1.21
CA LEU A 73 -4.78 8.28 0.07
C LEU A 73 -4.58 9.36 -0.98
N ALA A 74 -4.18 8.96 -2.19
CA ALA A 74 -4.07 9.85 -3.34
C ALA A 74 -5.45 10.18 -3.93
#